data_AF-A0A6P3Y211-F1
#
_entry.id   AF-A0A6P3Y211-F1
#
_cell.length_a   1.000
_cell.length_b   1.000
_cell.length_c   1.000
_cell.angle_alpha   90.00
_cell.angle_beta   90.00
_cell.angle_gamma   90.00
#
_symmetry.space_group_name_H-M   'P 1'
#
loop_
_entity.id
_entity.type
_entity.pdbx_description
1 polymer ?
#
loop_
_entity_poly.entity_id
_entity_poly.type
_entity_poly.pdbx_seq_one_letter_code
_entity_poly.pdbx_strand_id
1 'polypeptide(L)'
;MENIIQDLRMDYGDMSITGLFLVYPMCYVHVLEAWEDIIYKHYELMYSTKNDECEFGRAIPLSSYHHVHQKFFSEWCHVYTIPPTLLETLEGYDLEYIQKQVINCLTKVYILCEYIANTVRQKSINVQDVFLGLGGREVTQYLPESTIFEFLLHVESPVLETVEDRLQIYSDTSLSEFWDDNNVWPPPCSLVPRDVFDERGHRIILFEELQCHLDNEK
;
A
#
# COMPACT_ATOMS: atom_id res chain seq x y z
N MET A 1 11.69 12.61 -1.34
CA MET A 1 11.33 11.20 -1.60
C MET A 1 12.50 10.42 -2.19
N GLU A 2 13.14 10.88 -3.27
CA GLU A 2 14.30 10.20 -3.87
C GLU A 2 15.40 9.87 -2.84
N ASN A 3 15.80 10.83 -2.00
CA ASN A 3 16.80 10.61 -0.95
C ASN A 3 16.41 9.47 0.01
N ILE A 4 15.14 9.42 0.44
CA ILE A 4 14.64 8.35 1.32
C ILE A 4 14.78 6.99 0.63
N ILE A 5 14.43 6.89 -0.66
CA ILE A 5 14.57 5.64 -1.42
C ILE A 5 16.04 5.26 -1.61
N GLN A 6 16.93 6.23 -1.81
CA GLN A 6 18.37 6.00 -1.90
C GLN A 6 18.94 5.51 -0.58
N ASP A 7 18.58 6.13 0.55
CA ASP A 7 19.00 5.72 1.88
C ASP A 7 18.55 4.28 2.17
N LEU A 8 17.30 3.95 1.89
CA LEU A 8 16.79 2.57 2.03
C LEU A 8 17.55 1.57 1.15
N ARG A 9 17.93 1.95 -0.08
CA ARG A 9 18.73 1.08 -0.95
C ARG A 9 20.14 0.86 -0.40
N MET A 10 20.72 1.86 0.27
CA MET A 10 22.02 1.69 0.92
C MET A 10 21.92 0.78 2.14
N ASP A 11 20.85 0.92 2.94
CA ASP A 11 20.65 0.15 4.17
C ASP A 11 20.31 -1.32 3.90
N TYR A 12 19.51 -1.60 2.87
CA TYR A 12 18.99 -2.94 2.56
C TYR A 12 19.65 -3.62 1.36
N GLY A 13 20.66 -2.98 0.74
CA GLY A 13 21.55 -3.57 -0.28
C GLY A 13 20.81 -4.22 -1.45
N ASP A 14 20.92 -5.55 -1.57
CA ASP A 14 20.38 -6.35 -2.69
C ASP A 14 18.85 -6.47 -2.69
N MET A 15 18.15 -6.00 -1.65
CA MET A 15 16.69 -6.05 -1.60
C MET A 15 16.09 -5.05 -2.59
N SER A 16 15.24 -5.55 -3.49
CA SER A 16 14.63 -4.72 -4.51
C SER A 16 13.53 -3.82 -3.93
N ILE A 17 13.73 -2.52 -4.03
CA ILE A 17 12.76 -1.46 -3.72
C ILE A 17 12.25 -0.88 -5.04
N THR A 18 11.02 -1.21 -5.38
CA THR A 18 10.37 -0.81 -6.64
C THR A 18 9.04 -0.13 -6.35
N GLY A 19 8.43 0.48 -7.36
CA GLY A 19 7.11 1.09 -7.22
C GLY A 19 6.93 2.39 -7.98
N LEU A 20 5.86 3.10 -7.66
CA LEU A 20 5.43 4.32 -8.33
C LEU A 20 5.10 5.41 -7.30
N PHE A 21 5.68 6.58 -7.48
CA PHE A 21 5.35 7.78 -6.73
C PHE A 21 4.66 8.81 -7.64
N LEU A 22 3.33 8.84 -7.56
CA LEU A 22 2.47 9.70 -8.35
C LEU A 22 2.19 10.99 -7.58
N VAL A 23 2.61 12.13 -8.14
CA VAL A 23 2.52 13.43 -7.48
C VAL A 23 1.50 14.31 -8.21
N TYR A 24 0.51 14.77 -7.45
CA TYR A 24 -0.44 15.79 -7.85
C TYR A 24 -0.11 17.12 -7.16
N PRO A 25 -0.70 18.25 -7.59
CA PRO A 25 -0.40 19.55 -6.98
C PRO A 25 -0.67 19.66 -5.48
N MET A 26 -1.67 18.92 -4.95
CA MET A 26 -2.12 19.01 -3.55
C MET A 26 -2.02 17.70 -2.76
N CYS A 27 -1.67 16.60 -3.41
CA CYS A 27 -1.62 15.27 -2.79
C CYS A 27 -0.71 14.33 -3.59
N TYR A 28 -0.44 13.16 -3.03
CA TYR A 28 0.36 12.14 -3.71
C TYR A 28 -0.22 10.74 -3.47
N VAL A 29 0.13 9.81 -4.35
CA VAL A 29 -0.08 8.38 -4.18
C VAL A 29 1.26 7.69 -4.29
N HIS A 30 1.61 6.90 -3.28
CA HIS A 30 2.84 6.13 -3.27
C HIS A 30 2.53 4.64 -3.25
N VAL A 31 2.80 3.98 -4.37
CA VAL A 31 2.82 2.52 -4.47
C VAL A 31 4.26 2.07 -4.21
N LEU A 32 4.49 1.35 -3.11
CA LEU A 32 5.80 0.84 -2.75
C LEU A 32 5.76 -0.69 -2.74
N GLU A 33 6.70 -1.32 -3.47
CA GLU A 33 6.82 -2.76 -3.61
C GLU A 33 8.14 -3.23 -3.00
N ALA A 34 8.12 -3.50 -1.71
CA ALA A 34 9.28 -3.93 -0.95
C ALA A 34 8.87 -4.94 0.13
N TRP A 35 9.85 -5.44 0.87
CA TRP A 35 9.61 -6.26 2.07
C TRP A 35 8.96 -5.38 3.15
N GLU A 36 8.17 -6.00 4.03
CA GLU A 36 7.41 -5.29 5.07
C GLU A 36 8.31 -4.43 5.96
N ASP A 37 9.47 -4.95 6.38
CA ASP A 37 10.45 -4.20 7.18
C ASP A 37 10.96 -2.93 6.47
N ILE A 38 11.12 -2.99 5.14
CA ILE A 38 11.55 -1.84 4.33
C ILE A 38 10.42 -0.81 4.23
N ILE A 39 9.17 -1.27 4.08
CA ILE A 39 8.00 -0.39 4.07
C ILE A 39 7.87 0.32 5.43
N TYR A 40 8.13 -0.40 6.52
CA TYR A 40 8.14 0.18 7.86
C TYR A 40 9.23 1.22 8.02
N LYS A 41 10.45 0.87 7.62
CA LYS A 41 11.58 1.81 7.67
C LYS A 41 11.35 3.05 6.81
N HIS A 42 10.68 2.88 5.68
CA HIS A 42 10.27 3.97 4.81
C HIS A 42 9.33 4.95 5.52
N TYR A 43 8.32 4.45 6.24
CA TYR A 43 7.44 5.29 7.06
C TYR A 43 8.22 6.05 8.13
N GLU A 44 9.13 5.38 8.83
CA GLU A 44 9.98 6.05 9.83
C GLU A 44 10.79 7.19 9.19
N LEU A 45 11.42 6.97 8.05
CA LEU A 45 12.24 7.99 7.38
C LEU A 45 11.41 9.18 6.87
N MET A 46 10.18 8.93 6.42
CA MET A 46 9.26 9.99 5.99
C MET A 46 8.90 10.96 7.13
N TYR A 47 8.71 10.45 8.35
CA TYR A 47 8.24 11.24 9.49
C TYR A 47 9.32 11.59 10.53
N SER A 48 10.49 10.94 10.49
CA SER A 48 11.64 11.29 11.35
C SER A 48 12.43 12.49 10.83
N THR A 49 12.45 12.68 9.51
CA THR A 49 13.15 13.80 8.89
C THR A 49 12.24 15.03 8.98
N LYS A 50 12.36 15.81 10.06
CA LYS A 50 11.94 17.23 10.05
C LYS A 50 12.85 17.98 9.08
N ASN A 51 12.65 17.75 7.79
CA ASN A 51 13.39 18.41 6.74
C ASN A 51 12.75 19.78 6.56
N ASP A 52 13.48 20.85 6.91
CA ASP A 52 13.00 22.24 6.88
C ASP A 52 12.48 22.70 5.49
N GLU A 53 12.71 21.91 4.43
CA GLU A 53 12.35 22.24 3.05
C GLU A 53 11.06 21.57 2.53
N CYS A 54 10.60 20.46 3.14
CA CYS A 54 9.40 19.75 2.68
C CYS A 54 8.88 18.80 3.76
N GLU A 55 7.81 19.21 4.46
CA GLU A 55 7.08 18.33 5.36
C GLU A 55 6.07 17.51 4.56
N PHE A 56 6.14 16.18 4.67
CA PHE A 56 5.06 15.32 4.16
C PHE A 56 3.82 15.54 5.03
N GLY A 57 2.69 15.82 4.39
CA GLY A 57 1.42 15.97 5.08
C GLY A 57 0.87 14.64 5.63
N ARG A 58 -0.39 14.68 6.03
CA ARG A 58 -1.14 13.48 6.46
C ARG A 58 -1.15 12.45 5.34
N ALA A 59 -0.75 11.22 5.65
CA ALA A 59 -0.80 10.08 4.75
C ALA A 59 -1.58 8.93 5.39
N ILE A 60 -2.36 8.22 4.57
CA ILE A 60 -3.17 7.08 4.97
C ILE A 60 -2.65 5.86 4.21
N PRO A 61 -2.11 4.84 4.90
CA PRO A 61 -1.72 3.58 4.27
C PRO A 61 -2.99 2.80 3.92
N LEU A 62 -3.35 2.74 2.64
CA LEU A 62 -4.39 1.86 2.15
C LEU A 62 -3.79 0.45 2.01
N SER A 63 -4.00 -0.38 3.03
CA SER A 63 -3.34 -1.67 3.28
C SER A 63 -2.91 -2.44 2.01
N SER A 64 -1.60 -2.69 1.96
CA SER A 64 -0.87 -3.46 0.96
C SER A 64 -1.11 -4.97 1.08
N TYR A 65 -1.29 -5.66 -0.03
CA TYR A 65 -1.35 -7.13 -0.05
C TYR A 65 -0.04 -7.71 0.49
N HIS A 66 -0.11 -8.53 1.54
CA HIS A 66 1.06 -9.19 2.14
C HIS A 66 1.63 -10.34 1.27
N HIS A 67 0.99 -10.64 0.13
CA HIS A 67 1.39 -11.73 -0.78
C HIS A 67 1.21 -11.34 -2.25
N VAL A 68 1.94 -10.31 -2.69
CA VAL A 68 1.97 -9.95 -4.10
C VAL A 68 2.67 -11.07 -4.90
N HIS A 69 1.92 -11.73 -5.79
CA HIS A 69 2.47 -12.81 -6.63
C HIS A 69 3.62 -12.33 -7.53
N GLN A 70 3.53 -11.09 -8.02
CA GLN A 70 4.53 -10.49 -8.89
C GLN A 70 4.51 -8.96 -8.78
N LYS A 71 5.70 -8.35 -8.76
CA LYS A 71 5.90 -6.89 -8.81
C LYS A 71 5.49 -6.32 -10.17
N PHE A 72 4.87 -5.14 -10.18
CA PHE A 72 4.57 -4.39 -11.40
C PHE A 72 5.82 -3.72 -11.98
N PHE A 73 6.71 -3.21 -11.12
CA PHE A 73 7.83 -2.37 -11.55
C PHE A 73 9.17 -3.07 -11.32
N SER A 74 10.12 -2.83 -12.22
CA SER A 74 11.52 -3.25 -12.07
C SER A 74 12.35 -2.26 -11.26
N GLU A 75 11.92 -1.01 -11.17
CA GLU A 75 12.59 0.08 -10.46
C GLU A 75 11.55 0.98 -9.77
N TRP A 76 12.01 1.79 -8.82
CA TRP A 76 11.16 2.84 -8.24
C TRP A 76 11.14 4.05 -9.18
N CYS A 77 9.95 4.54 -9.49
CA CYS A 77 9.73 5.62 -10.44
C CYS A 77 8.87 6.72 -9.81
N HIS A 78 8.99 7.96 -10.30
CA HIS A 78 8.08 9.05 -9.92
C HIS A 78 7.54 9.77 -11.14
N VAL A 79 6.34 10.35 -11.00
CA VAL A 79 5.69 11.12 -12.08
C VAL A 79 4.85 12.25 -11.52
N TYR A 80 4.95 13.41 -12.17
CA TYR A 80 4.11 14.57 -11.90
C TYR A 80 3.00 14.64 -12.95
N THR A 81 1.76 14.74 -12.50
CA THR A 81 0.63 14.90 -13.42
C THR A 81 -0.52 15.69 -12.78
N ILE A 82 -1.56 15.97 -13.56
CA ILE A 82 -2.76 16.66 -13.10
C ILE A 82 -3.87 15.60 -12.91
N PRO A 83 -4.47 15.51 -11.72
CA PRO A 83 -5.50 14.51 -11.46
C PRO A 83 -6.77 14.84 -12.24
N PRO A 84 -7.55 13.82 -12.67
CA PRO A 84 -8.89 14.06 -13.15
C PRO A 84 -9.78 14.61 -12.04
N THR A 85 -10.72 15.48 -12.42
CA THR A 85 -11.74 16.00 -11.50
C THR A 85 -12.95 15.06 -11.52
N LEU A 86 -13.39 14.60 -10.35
CA LEU A 86 -14.65 13.89 -10.23
C LEU A 86 -15.80 14.89 -10.38
N LEU A 87 -16.77 14.56 -11.23
CA LEU A 87 -17.96 15.40 -11.42
C LEU A 87 -19.07 15.11 -10.40
N GLU A 88 -19.01 13.95 -9.73
CA GLU A 88 -19.97 13.50 -8.72
C GLU A 88 -19.60 14.05 -7.34
N THR A 89 -20.61 14.43 -6.55
CA THR A 89 -20.43 14.88 -5.17
C THR A 89 -20.27 13.69 -4.23
N LEU A 90 -19.27 13.76 -3.34
CA LEU A 90 -19.05 12.76 -2.30
C LEU A 90 -19.80 13.18 -1.03
N GLU A 91 -20.95 12.55 -0.75
CA GLU A 91 -21.86 12.95 0.33
C GLU A 91 -22.06 11.87 1.41
N GLY A 92 -21.61 10.64 1.16
CA GLY A 92 -21.73 9.54 2.11
C GLY A 92 -20.59 9.51 3.13
N TYR A 93 -20.93 9.28 4.41
CA TYR A 93 -19.97 9.14 5.51
C TYR A 93 -20.13 7.82 6.28
N ASP A 94 -21.00 6.92 5.80
CA ASP A 94 -21.10 5.59 6.37
C ASP A 94 -19.88 4.73 5.99
N LEU A 95 -19.64 3.69 6.79
CA LEU A 95 -18.48 2.83 6.61
C LEU A 95 -18.50 2.11 5.24
N GLU A 96 -19.68 1.72 4.77
CA GLU A 96 -19.86 1.05 3.47
C GLU A 96 -19.45 1.97 2.31
N TYR A 97 -19.83 3.24 2.37
CA TYR A 97 -19.46 4.23 1.37
C TYR A 97 -17.96 4.54 1.41
N ILE A 98 -17.37 4.71 2.60
CA ILE A 98 -15.92 4.91 2.75
C ILE A 98 -15.17 3.73 2.14
N GLN A 99 -15.56 2.50 2.49
CA GLN A 99 -14.96 1.28 1.95
C GLN A 99 -15.09 1.21 0.42
N LYS A 100 -16.26 1.58 -0.13
CA LYS A 100 -16.46 1.68 -1.58
C LYS A 100 -15.49 2.67 -2.23
N GLN A 101 -15.28 3.84 -1.63
CA GLN A 101 -14.33 4.83 -2.17
C GLN A 101 -12.88 4.34 -2.09
N VAL A 102 -12.50 3.66 -1.00
CA VAL A 102 -11.17 3.01 -0.89
C VAL A 102 -10.99 1.98 -2.00
N ILE A 103 -11.98 1.10 -2.24
CA ILE A 103 -11.92 0.09 -3.31
C ILE A 103 -11.82 0.74 -4.69
N ASN A 104 -12.59 1.80 -4.96
CA ASN A 104 -12.52 2.54 -6.21
C ASN A 104 -11.13 3.13 -6.45
N CYS A 105 -10.56 3.75 -5.41
CA CYS A 105 -9.21 4.31 -5.44
C CYS A 105 -8.17 3.22 -5.74
N LEU A 106 -8.16 2.14 -4.96
CA LEU A 106 -7.23 1.03 -5.14
C LEU A 106 -7.36 0.44 -6.54
N THR A 107 -8.58 0.17 -7.01
CA THR A 107 -8.82 -0.41 -8.34
C THR A 107 -8.21 0.45 -9.44
N LYS A 108 -8.34 1.78 -9.38
CA LYS A 108 -7.72 2.68 -10.36
C LYS A 108 -6.20 2.66 -10.29
N VAL A 109 -5.63 2.69 -9.09
CA VAL A 109 -4.18 2.58 -8.90
C VAL A 109 -3.66 1.27 -9.47
N TYR A 110 -4.33 0.14 -9.22
CA TYR A 110 -3.95 -1.16 -9.76
C TYR A 110 -4.02 -1.21 -11.29
N ILE A 111 -5.12 -0.73 -11.87
CA ILE A 111 -5.28 -0.69 -13.34
C ILE A 111 -4.21 0.21 -13.96
N LEU A 112 -3.87 1.34 -13.32
CA LEU A 112 -2.79 2.23 -13.77
C LEU A 112 -1.43 1.52 -13.73
N CYS A 113 -1.09 0.85 -12.64
CA CYS A 113 0.16 0.12 -12.51
C CYS A 113 0.26 -1.00 -13.55
N GLU A 114 -0.82 -1.75 -13.76
CA GLU A 114 -0.91 -2.78 -14.80
C GLU A 114 -0.74 -2.20 -16.20
N TYR A 115 -1.41 -1.07 -16.50
CA TYR A 115 -1.28 -0.39 -17.79
C TYR A 115 0.16 0.02 -18.07
N ILE A 116 0.83 0.64 -17.09
CA ILE A 116 2.22 1.07 -17.22
C ILE A 116 3.13 -0.15 -17.44
N ALA A 117 3.05 -1.16 -16.57
CA ALA A 117 3.88 -2.35 -16.65
C ALA A 117 3.69 -3.10 -17.97
N ASN A 118 2.45 -3.24 -18.44
CA ASN A 118 2.13 -3.86 -19.72
C ASN A 118 2.64 -3.05 -20.91
N THR A 119 2.52 -1.72 -20.87
CA THR A 119 2.99 -0.85 -21.95
C THR A 119 4.51 -0.92 -22.10
N VAL A 120 5.24 -0.87 -20.99
CA VAL A 120 6.70 -1.05 -20.95
C VAL A 120 7.08 -2.41 -21.53
N ARG A 121 6.42 -3.49 -21.10
CA ARG A 121 6.70 -4.86 -21.57
C ARG A 121 6.39 -5.07 -23.05
N GLN A 122 5.28 -4.52 -23.55
CA GLN A 122 4.82 -4.74 -24.93
C GLN A 122 5.57 -3.86 -25.95
N LYS A 123 5.85 -2.61 -25.59
CA LYS A 123 6.50 -1.65 -26.48
C LYS A 123 8.01 -1.60 -26.29
N SER A 124 8.55 -2.25 -25.25
CA SER A 124 9.97 -2.22 -24.88
C SER A 124 10.52 -0.80 -24.75
N ILE A 125 9.70 0.11 -24.21
CA ILE A 125 10.05 1.52 -23.98
C ILE A 125 10.35 1.78 -22.51
N ASN A 126 11.04 2.88 -22.21
CA ASN A 126 11.30 3.26 -20.83
C ASN A 126 10.00 3.70 -20.13
N VAL A 127 9.90 3.48 -18.82
CA VAL A 127 8.76 3.93 -17.99
C VAL A 127 8.53 5.44 -18.13
N GLN A 128 9.60 6.24 -18.22
CA GLN A 128 9.52 7.70 -18.42
C GLN A 128 8.83 8.08 -19.73
N ASP A 129 9.00 7.29 -20.79
CA ASP A 129 8.33 7.54 -22.07
C ASP A 129 6.83 7.27 -21.98
N VAL A 130 6.42 6.29 -21.15
CA VAL A 130 5.01 6.05 -20.84
C VAL A 130 4.43 7.25 -20.07
N PHE A 131 5.21 7.83 -19.17
CA PHE A 131 4.82 8.99 -18.37
C PHE A 131 4.58 10.24 -19.19
N LEU A 132 5.41 10.51 -20.20
CA LEU A 132 5.17 11.60 -21.15
C LEU A 132 3.84 11.44 -21.90
N GLY A 133 3.36 10.20 -22.06
CA GLY A 133 2.07 9.88 -22.67
C GLY A 133 0.86 9.94 -21.72
N LEU A 134 1.05 10.00 -20.40
CA LEU A 134 -0.05 9.99 -19.41
C LEU A 134 -0.98 11.21 -19.54
N GLY A 135 -0.52 12.31 -20.17
CA GLY A 135 -1.35 13.48 -20.45
C GLY A 135 -2.41 13.26 -21.54
N GLY A 136 -2.42 12.08 -22.18
CA GLY A 136 -3.43 11.69 -23.17
C GLY A 136 -4.78 11.31 -22.54
N ARG A 137 -5.88 11.64 -23.23
CA ARG A 137 -7.27 11.35 -22.81
C ARG A 137 -7.55 9.88 -22.45
N GLU A 138 -6.85 8.94 -23.08
CA GLU A 138 -7.05 7.50 -22.85
C GLU A 138 -6.47 7.04 -21.51
N VAL A 139 -5.49 7.77 -20.97
CA VAL A 139 -4.79 7.35 -19.74
C VAL A 139 -5.32 8.08 -18.51
N THR A 140 -5.89 9.28 -18.70
CA THR A 140 -6.55 10.04 -17.65
C THR A 140 -7.70 9.29 -16.98
N GLN A 141 -8.29 8.28 -17.62
CA GLN A 141 -9.34 7.43 -17.03
C GLN A 141 -8.83 6.48 -15.95
N TYR A 142 -7.52 6.17 -15.95
CA TYR A 142 -6.89 5.27 -14.98
C TYR A 142 -6.28 6.04 -13.81
N LEU A 143 -6.11 7.35 -13.94
CA LEU A 143 -5.65 8.19 -12.84
C LEU A 143 -6.77 8.30 -11.79
N PRO A 144 -6.48 8.05 -10.49
CA PRO A 144 -7.48 8.26 -9.47
C PRO A 144 -7.69 9.77 -9.23
N GLU A 145 -8.94 10.14 -8.97
CA GLU A 145 -9.39 11.52 -8.85
C GLU A 145 -8.89 12.20 -7.57
N SER A 146 -8.56 13.49 -7.69
CA SER A 146 -8.13 14.33 -6.57
C SER A 146 -9.15 14.40 -5.43
N THR A 147 -10.44 14.52 -5.79
CA THR A 147 -11.54 14.63 -4.83
C THR A 147 -11.71 13.40 -3.95
N ILE A 148 -11.38 12.20 -4.46
CA ILE A 148 -11.42 10.96 -3.67
C ILE A 148 -10.31 11.00 -2.61
N PHE A 149 -9.10 11.45 -2.95
CA PHE A 149 -8.04 11.60 -1.96
C PHE A 149 -8.37 12.66 -0.93
N GLU A 150 -8.91 13.81 -1.35
CA GLU A 150 -9.36 14.84 -0.41
C GLU A 150 -10.40 14.30 0.55
N PHE A 151 -11.41 13.56 0.06
CA PHE A 151 -12.39 12.91 0.92
C PHE A 151 -11.75 11.92 1.89
N LEU A 152 -10.94 10.98 1.41
CA LEU A 152 -10.31 9.95 2.24
C LEU A 152 -9.35 10.55 3.28
N LEU A 153 -8.64 11.64 2.94
CA LEU A 153 -7.73 12.34 3.85
C LEU A 153 -8.45 13.13 4.94
N HIS A 154 -9.71 13.52 4.75
CA HIS A 154 -10.47 14.33 5.71
C HIS A 154 -11.53 13.55 6.48
N VAL A 155 -11.95 12.38 6.00
CA VAL A 155 -12.95 11.57 6.69
C VAL A 155 -12.40 11.07 8.03
N GLU A 156 -13.17 11.29 9.10
CA GLU A 156 -12.91 10.66 10.40
C GLU A 156 -13.50 9.25 10.35
N SER A 157 -12.63 8.24 10.36
CA SER A 157 -13.05 6.85 10.25
C SER A 157 -12.20 5.97 11.16
N PRO A 158 -12.80 5.05 11.93
CA PRO A 158 -12.04 4.14 12.79
C PRO A 158 -11.22 3.11 11.98
N VAL A 159 -11.47 2.98 10.67
CA VAL A 159 -10.75 2.03 9.80
C VAL A 159 -9.65 2.67 8.97
N LEU A 160 -9.56 4.00 8.94
CA LEU A 160 -8.51 4.72 8.20
C LEU A 160 -7.54 5.35 9.19
N GLU A 161 -6.52 4.59 9.53
CA GLU A 161 -5.39 5.04 10.36
C GLU A 161 -4.43 5.87 9.51
N THR A 162 -3.70 6.79 10.12
CA THR A 162 -2.60 7.48 9.44
C THR A 162 -1.31 6.65 9.51
N VAL A 163 -0.31 7.02 8.70
CA VAL A 163 1.02 6.39 8.80
C VAL A 163 1.63 6.63 10.19
N GLU A 164 1.41 7.79 10.79
CA GLU A 164 1.88 8.12 12.15
C GLU A 164 1.22 7.22 13.20
N ASP A 165 -0.11 7.02 13.12
CA ASP A 165 -0.83 6.09 14.00
C ASP A 165 -0.29 4.66 13.86
N ARG A 166 -0.06 4.22 12.62
CA ARG A 166 0.48 2.90 12.33
C ARG A 166 1.91 2.74 12.88
N LEU A 167 2.76 3.75 12.71
CA LEU A 167 4.11 3.77 13.27
C LEU A 167 4.06 3.65 14.80
N GLN A 168 3.15 4.38 15.44
CA GLN A 168 2.96 4.31 16.88
C GLN A 168 2.55 2.92 17.33
N ILE A 169 1.60 2.27 16.66
CA ILE A 169 1.16 0.90 17.00
C ILE A 169 2.34 -0.09 16.95
N TYR A 170 3.20 0.02 15.93
CA TYR A 170 4.37 -0.86 15.81
C TYR A 170 5.50 -0.51 16.77
N SER A 171 5.66 0.75 17.17
CA SER A 171 6.62 1.12 18.22
C SER A 171 6.13 0.75 19.62
N ASP A 172 4.81 0.77 19.84
CA ASP A 172 4.14 0.46 21.10
C ASP A 172 4.02 -1.04 21.36
N THR A 173 4.53 -1.89 20.45
CA THR A 173 4.98 -3.24 20.81
C THR A 173 6.16 -3.16 21.77
N SER A 174 5.92 -2.68 22.99
CA SER A 174 6.61 -3.23 24.15
C SER A 174 6.60 -4.73 23.95
N LEU A 175 7.78 -5.36 23.98
CA LEU A 175 7.89 -6.79 24.23
C LEU A 175 7.03 -7.03 25.46
N SER A 176 5.78 -7.41 25.22
CA SER A 176 4.85 -7.73 26.27
C SER A 176 5.58 -8.74 27.12
N GLU A 177 5.46 -8.64 28.44
CA GLU A 177 5.91 -9.66 29.39
C GLU A 177 5.44 -11.08 28.97
N PHE A 178 4.48 -11.18 28.02
CA PHE A 178 4.11 -12.38 27.27
C PHE A 178 5.25 -13.09 26.52
N TRP A 179 6.24 -12.36 26.00
CA TRP A 179 7.41 -12.93 25.30
C TRP A 179 8.63 -13.12 26.21
N ASP A 180 8.63 -12.50 27.39
CA ASP A 180 9.72 -12.62 28.39
C ASP A 180 9.50 -13.80 29.33
N ASP A 181 9.06 -14.93 28.77
CA ASP A 181 9.07 -16.16 29.52
C ASP A 181 9.82 -17.22 28.70
N ASN A 182 10.84 -17.77 29.33
CA ASN A 182 11.71 -18.87 28.87
C ASN A 182 10.93 -20.18 28.59
N ASN A 183 9.67 -20.10 28.17
CA ASN A 183 8.70 -21.17 28.00
C ASN A 183 7.86 -21.08 26.72
N VAL A 184 8.08 -20.11 25.82
CA VAL A 184 7.42 -20.09 24.49
C VAL A 184 8.19 -20.90 23.45
N TRP A 185 8.78 -22.01 23.92
CA TRP A 185 9.39 -23.07 23.12
C TRP A 185 8.71 -24.38 23.51
N PRO A 186 8.14 -25.15 22.56
CA PRO A 186 8.75 -25.55 21.28
C PRO A 186 8.42 -24.63 20.10
N PRO A 187 9.17 -24.73 18.98
CA PRO A 187 8.91 -23.98 17.76
C PRO A 187 7.50 -24.35 17.25
N PRO A 188 6.80 -23.45 16.54
CA PRO A 188 5.54 -23.80 15.90
C PRO A 188 5.72 -25.03 15.01
N CYS A 189 5.35 -26.20 15.55
CA CYS A 189 5.26 -27.44 14.82
C CYS A 189 4.29 -27.20 13.67
N SER A 190 4.80 -27.11 12.44
CA SER A 190 4.09 -27.36 11.18
C SER A 190 2.56 -27.34 11.33
N LEU A 191 1.99 -26.14 11.53
CA LEU A 191 0.59 -25.88 11.22
C LEU A 191 0.50 -25.66 9.70
N VAL A 192 1.00 -26.64 8.96
CA VAL A 192 0.48 -26.88 7.63
C VAL A 192 -0.80 -27.64 7.90
N PRO A 193 -1.99 -27.11 7.54
CA PRO A 193 -3.20 -27.92 7.61
C PRO A 193 -2.92 -29.17 6.78
N ARG A 194 -2.93 -30.35 7.42
CA ARG A 194 -2.48 -31.58 6.74
C ARG A 194 -3.45 -32.04 5.65
N ASP A 195 -4.62 -31.40 5.54
CA ASP A 195 -5.68 -31.75 4.62
C ASP A 195 -6.18 -30.53 3.82
N VAL A 196 -5.25 -29.74 3.24
CA VAL A 196 -5.64 -28.68 2.29
C VAL A 196 -6.09 -29.27 0.95
N PHE A 197 -5.77 -30.54 0.65
CA PHE A 197 -6.07 -31.18 -0.63
C PHE A 197 -6.82 -32.51 -0.44
N ASP A 198 -7.82 -32.78 -1.28
CA ASP A 198 -8.42 -34.12 -1.35
C ASP A 198 -7.43 -35.15 -1.96
N GLU A 199 -7.76 -36.44 -1.92
CA GLU A 199 -6.93 -37.51 -2.53
C GLU A 199 -6.68 -37.33 -4.05
N ARG A 200 -7.32 -36.34 -4.68
CA ARG A 200 -7.18 -35.95 -6.10
C ARG A 200 -6.43 -34.62 -6.29
N GLY A 201 -5.98 -33.97 -5.23
CA GLY A 201 -5.17 -32.74 -5.29
C GLY A 201 -5.95 -31.42 -5.39
N HIS A 202 -7.25 -31.38 -5.08
CA HIS A 202 -8.05 -30.14 -5.10
C HIS A 202 -8.07 -29.44 -3.75
N ARG A 203 -7.91 -28.11 -3.76
CA ARG A 203 -7.85 -27.28 -2.55
C ARG A 203 -9.21 -27.20 -1.84
N ILE A 204 -9.29 -27.58 -0.57
CA ILE A 204 -10.47 -27.40 0.29
C ILE A 204 -10.37 -26.00 0.93
N ILE A 205 -11.29 -25.10 0.60
CA ILE A 205 -11.37 -23.77 1.21
C ILE A 205 -12.25 -23.88 2.46
N LEU A 206 -11.64 -23.85 3.65
CA LEU A 206 -12.37 -23.70 4.91
C LEU A 206 -12.47 -22.20 5.26
N PHE A 207 -13.71 -21.74 5.38
CA PHE A 207 -14.12 -20.34 5.56
C PHE A 207 -14.00 -19.86 7.03
N GLU A 208 -12.93 -20.23 7.74
CA GLU A 208 -12.81 -19.98 9.19
C GLU A 208 -11.87 -18.82 9.59
N GLU A 209 -11.15 -18.21 8.65
CA GLU A 209 -10.23 -17.09 8.97
C GLU A 209 -10.93 -15.73 9.16
N LEU A 210 -12.25 -15.63 8.94
CA LEU A 210 -13.03 -14.40 9.17
C LEU A 210 -13.71 -14.32 10.55
N GLN A 211 -13.73 -15.40 11.33
CA GLN A 211 -14.45 -15.43 12.61
C GLN A 211 -13.62 -14.92 13.80
N CYS A 212 -12.28 -14.90 13.69
CA CYS A 212 -11.39 -14.59 14.83
C CYS A 212 -11.38 -13.12 15.26
N HIS A 213 -11.97 -12.20 14.49
CA HIS A 213 -12.10 -10.80 14.89
C HIS A 213 -13.48 -10.43 15.48
N LEU A 214 -14.45 -11.34 15.51
CA LEU A 214 -15.80 -11.05 16.03
C LEU A 214 -16.03 -11.51 17.47
N ASP A 215 -15.17 -12.35 18.04
CA ASP A 215 -15.36 -12.91 19.38
C ASP A 215 -14.56 -12.21 20.50
N ASN A 216 -13.82 -11.15 20.19
CA ASN A 216 -13.08 -10.35 21.20
C ASN A 216 -13.84 -9.10 21.71
N GLU A 217 -15.12 -8.94 21.38
CA GLU A 217 -16.00 -7.93 21.99
C GLU A 217 -17.26 -8.53 22.65
N LYS A 218 -17.05 -9.41 23.65
CA LYS A 218 -18.01 -9.69 24.72
C LYS A 218 -17.30 -9.86 26.05
#